data_AF-A0A945M3D1-F1
#
_entry.id   AF-A0A945M3D1-F1
#
_cell.length_a   1.000
_cell.length_b   1.000
_cell.length_c   1.000
_cell.angle_alpha   90.00
_cell.angle_beta   90.00
_cell.angle_gamma   90.00
#
_symmetry.space_group_name_H-M   'P 1'
#
loop_
_entity.id
_entity.type
_entity.pdbx_description
1 polymer ?
#
loop_
_entity_poly.entity_id
_entity_poly.type
_entity_poly.pdbx_seq_one_letter_code
_entity_poly.pdbx_strand_id
1 'polypeptide(L)'
;MATDKFSNKPKVSITMSIEYTNNDKTMGIQKFENGDVYTGAFLNGKKHGRGLLETRSNRSYDGGWENDVPHGFGTNTFPNGKIYSGQYKEGRPYGNGQWTYSDGKTYSGTWVKGEFINEHNKKDTLDFRIMTFLINILVIGFMLSVIGFWILNFLKII
;
A
#
# COMPACT_ATOMS: atom_id res chain seq x y z
N MET A 1 -16.36 -54.46 21.03
CA MET A 1 -17.02 -54.32 19.71
C MET A 1 -17.83 -53.04 19.78
N ALA A 2 -17.27 -51.90 19.32
CA ALA A 2 -17.30 -51.41 17.93
C ALA A 2 -18.76 -51.03 17.55
N THR A 3 -19.10 -49.83 17.11
CA THR A 3 -18.35 -48.87 16.28
C THR A 3 -18.85 -47.45 16.50
N ASP A 4 -17.91 -46.54 16.72
CA ASP A 4 -18.08 -45.09 16.68
C ASP A 4 -18.31 -44.64 15.23
N LYS A 5 -19.46 -44.02 14.94
CA LYS A 5 -19.80 -43.50 13.61
C LYS A 5 -19.28 -42.07 13.48
N PHE A 6 -17.95 -41.92 13.44
CA PHE A 6 -17.35 -40.67 13.04
C PHE A 6 -17.46 -40.45 11.52
N SER A 7 -18.08 -39.33 11.19
CA SER A 7 -17.69 -38.44 10.10
C SER A 7 -17.61 -39.06 8.70
N ASN A 8 -18.73 -39.06 8.00
CA ASN A 8 -18.72 -38.94 6.54
C ASN A 8 -19.45 -37.65 6.14
N LYS A 9 -18.89 -36.50 6.54
CA LYS A 9 -19.20 -35.23 5.85
C LYS A 9 -18.45 -35.27 4.52
N PRO A 10 -19.11 -35.02 3.38
CA PRO A 10 -18.41 -34.98 2.10
C PRO A 10 -17.32 -33.92 2.19
N LYS A 11 -16.07 -34.34 1.95
CA LYS A 11 -14.94 -33.44 1.77
C LYS A 11 -15.17 -32.75 0.43
N VAL A 12 -15.95 -31.67 0.45
CA VAL A 12 -16.19 -30.81 -0.70
C VAL A 12 -14.82 -30.33 -1.15
N SER A 13 -14.31 -30.94 -2.21
CA SER A 13 -13.10 -30.45 -2.88
C SER A 13 -13.57 -29.22 -3.65
N ILE A 14 -13.60 -28.08 -2.97
CA ILE A 14 -13.96 -26.81 -3.57
C ILE A 14 -12.82 -26.50 -4.53
N THR A 15 -13.01 -26.79 -5.81
CA THR A 15 -12.17 -26.18 -6.84
C THR A 15 -12.28 -24.67 -6.62
N MET A 16 -11.19 -24.02 -6.20
CA MET A 16 -11.08 -22.57 -6.01
C MET A 16 -11.14 -21.84 -7.35
N SER A 17 -12.21 -22.06 -8.12
CA SER A 17 -12.45 -21.45 -9.41
C SER A 17 -13.09 -20.08 -9.21
N ILE A 18 -12.60 -19.10 -9.97
CA ILE A 18 -13.25 -17.80 -10.09
C ILE A 18 -14.58 -18.00 -10.81
N GLU A 19 -15.67 -17.52 -10.21
CA GLU A 19 -16.98 -17.46 -10.82
C GLU A 19 -17.10 -16.14 -11.58
N TYR A 20 -16.81 -16.17 -12.88
CA TYR A 20 -16.84 -14.98 -13.72
C TYR A 20 -18.27 -14.53 -14.00
N THR A 21 -18.51 -13.23 -13.90
CA THR A 21 -19.82 -12.61 -14.14
C THR A 21 -19.98 -12.08 -15.57
N ASN A 22 -18.92 -12.19 -16.39
CA ASN A 22 -18.93 -11.79 -17.79
C ASN A 22 -18.16 -12.78 -18.68
N ASN A 23 -18.51 -12.78 -19.98
CA ASN A 23 -17.93 -13.69 -20.97
C ASN A 23 -16.41 -13.48 -21.15
N ASP A 24 -15.95 -12.24 -21.00
CA ASP A 24 -14.53 -11.87 -21.18
C ASP A 24 -13.66 -12.26 -19.99
N LYS A 25 -14.26 -12.81 -18.91
CA LYS A 25 -13.57 -13.23 -17.69
C LYS A 25 -12.77 -12.10 -17.02
N THR A 26 -13.29 -10.88 -17.09
CA THR A 26 -12.67 -9.69 -16.49
C THR A 26 -13.36 -9.24 -15.22
N MET A 27 -14.53 -9.79 -14.88
CA MET A 27 -15.25 -9.53 -13.64
C MET A 27 -15.68 -10.86 -13.03
N GLY A 28 -15.61 -10.99 -11.70
CA GLY A 28 -16.01 -12.23 -11.06
C GLY A 28 -15.99 -12.19 -9.54
N ILE A 29 -16.31 -13.35 -8.97
CA ILE A 29 -16.28 -13.63 -7.55
C ILE A 29 -15.31 -14.79 -7.30
N GLN A 30 -14.38 -14.61 -6.37
CA GLN A 30 -13.49 -15.66 -5.90
C GLN A 30 -13.74 -15.91 -4.42
N LYS A 31 -14.15 -17.13 -4.08
CA LYS A 31 -14.32 -17.59 -2.70
C LYS A 31 -13.11 -18.41 -2.30
N PHE A 32 -12.48 -18.04 -1.19
CA PHE A 32 -11.29 -18.70 -0.67
C PHE A 32 -11.67 -19.75 0.38
N GLU A 33 -10.83 -20.77 0.59
CA GLU A 33 -11.07 -21.84 1.57
C GLU A 33 -11.25 -21.32 3.01
N ASN A 34 -10.59 -20.20 3.34
CA ASN A 34 -10.71 -19.56 4.66
C ASN A 34 -12.04 -18.80 4.86
N GLY A 35 -12.88 -18.74 3.83
CA GLY A 35 -14.16 -18.04 3.82
C GLY A 35 -14.08 -16.58 3.38
N ASP A 36 -12.89 -16.09 2.98
CA ASP A 36 -12.76 -14.76 2.38
C ASP A 36 -13.42 -14.75 1.00
N VAL A 37 -13.89 -13.57 0.59
CA VAL A 37 -14.57 -13.37 -0.69
C VAL A 37 -13.97 -12.15 -1.37
N TYR A 38 -13.51 -12.33 -2.60
CA TYR A 38 -13.18 -11.22 -3.49
C TYR A 38 -14.25 -11.07 -4.55
N THR A 39 -14.72 -9.84 -4.76
CA THR A 39 -15.64 -9.46 -5.83
C THR A 39 -15.02 -8.30 -6.59
N GLY A 40 -14.74 -8.48 -7.88
CA GLY A 40 -14.13 -7.40 -8.66
C GLY A 40 -13.54 -7.84 -9.98
N ALA A 41 -12.65 -7.00 -10.48
CA ALA A 41 -12.02 -7.21 -11.76
C ALA A 41 -10.85 -8.19 -11.72
N PHE A 42 -10.65 -8.91 -12.82
CA PHE A 42 -9.59 -9.88 -13.03
C PHE A 42 -8.86 -9.60 -14.34
N LEU A 43 -7.57 -9.89 -14.35
CA LEU A 43 -6.73 -9.92 -15.54
C LEU A 43 -5.84 -11.17 -15.46
N ASN A 44 -5.93 -12.05 -16.47
CA ASN A 44 -5.18 -13.31 -16.52
C ASN A 44 -5.36 -14.18 -15.25
N GLY A 45 -6.58 -14.21 -14.70
CA GLY A 45 -6.90 -14.97 -13.50
C GLY A 45 -6.40 -14.35 -12.18
N LYS A 46 -5.82 -13.15 -12.21
CA LYS A 46 -5.38 -12.40 -11.02
C LYS A 46 -6.28 -11.21 -10.77
N LYS A 47 -6.47 -10.83 -9.51
CA LYS A 47 -7.21 -9.61 -9.15
C LYS A 47 -6.51 -8.40 -9.76
N HIS A 48 -7.28 -7.56 -10.43
CA HIS A 48 -6.76 -6.39 -11.15
C HIS A 48 -7.85 -5.33 -11.26
N GLY A 49 -7.51 -4.04 -11.32
CA GLY A 49 -8.51 -2.97 -11.40
C GLY A 49 -9.28 -2.79 -10.10
N ARG A 50 -10.56 -2.43 -10.15
CA ARG A 50 -11.38 -2.22 -8.93
C ARG A 50 -11.93 -3.53 -8.38
N GLY A 51 -11.91 -3.66 -7.06
CA GLY A 51 -12.53 -4.80 -6.39
C GLY A 51 -12.60 -4.66 -4.88
N LEU A 52 -13.49 -5.46 -4.31
CA LEU A 52 -13.77 -5.58 -2.88
C LEU A 52 -13.28 -6.95 -2.39
N LEU A 53 -12.41 -6.96 -1.39
CA LEU A 53 -12.09 -8.15 -0.61
C LEU A 53 -12.76 -8.03 0.75
N GLU A 54 -13.57 -9.02 1.12
CA GLU A 54 -14.16 -9.17 2.44
C GLU A 54 -13.58 -10.42 3.08
N THR A 55 -13.01 -10.26 4.28
CA THR A 55 -12.46 -11.40 5.03
C THR A 55 -13.47 -11.90 6.04
N ARG A 56 -13.37 -13.18 6.39
CA ARG A 56 -14.18 -13.77 7.47
C ARG A 56 -13.96 -13.09 8.83
N SER A 57 -12.82 -12.42 9.00
CA SER A 57 -12.48 -11.67 10.21
C SER A 57 -13.11 -10.27 10.28
N ASN A 58 -14.08 -9.93 9.43
CA ASN A 58 -14.70 -8.61 9.32
C ASN A 58 -13.71 -7.49 8.94
N ARG A 59 -12.63 -7.84 8.23
CA ARG A 59 -11.79 -6.85 7.54
C ARG A 59 -12.29 -6.73 6.12
N SER A 60 -12.34 -5.53 5.57
CA SER A 60 -12.63 -5.32 4.16
C SER A 60 -11.63 -4.39 3.50
N TYR A 61 -11.39 -4.60 2.21
CA TYR A 61 -10.62 -3.72 1.36
C TYR A 61 -11.41 -3.43 0.10
N ASP A 62 -11.85 -2.19 -0.08
CA ASP A 62 -12.48 -1.69 -1.30
C ASP A 62 -11.49 -0.77 -2.02
N GLY A 63 -10.91 -1.23 -3.12
CA GLY A 63 -9.81 -0.49 -3.72
C GLY A 63 -9.40 -0.96 -5.10
N GLY A 64 -8.27 -0.40 -5.53
CA GLY A 64 -7.56 -0.86 -6.71
C GLY A 64 -6.68 -2.07 -6.42
N TRP A 65 -6.48 -2.89 -7.44
CA TRP A 65 -5.72 -4.12 -7.42
C TRP A 65 -4.82 -4.17 -8.65
N GLU A 66 -3.63 -4.73 -8.47
CA GLU A 66 -2.70 -5.03 -9.55
C GLU A 66 -2.02 -6.36 -9.23
N ASN A 67 -2.26 -7.38 -10.05
CA ASN A 67 -1.61 -8.70 -9.93
C ASN A 67 -1.78 -9.31 -8.53
N ASP A 68 -3.02 -9.35 -8.02
CA ASP A 68 -3.38 -9.84 -6.68
C ASP A 68 -2.98 -8.95 -5.50
N VAL A 69 -2.37 -7.79 -5.76
CA VAL A 69 -1.84 -6.89 -4.74
C VAL A 69 -2.65 -5.58 -4.71
N PRO A 70 -3.03 -5.05 -3.53
CA PRO A 70 -3.63 -3.73 -3.41
C PRO A 70 -2.76 -2.63 -4.05
N HIS A 71 -3.37 -1.81 -4.91
CA HIS A 71 -2.70 -0.76 -5.67
C HIS A 71 -3.62 0.45 -5.89
N GLY A 72 -3.05 1.66 -5.96
CA GLY A 72 -3.81 2.87 -6.22
C GLY A 72 -4.70 3.24 -5.03
N PHE A 73 -5.85 3.89 -5.27
CA PHE A 73 -6.71 4.31 -4.17
C PHE A 73 -7.56 3.17 -3.61
N GLY A 74 -7.62 3.06 -2.28
CA GLY A 74 -8.47 2.09 -1.61
C GLY A 74 -8.76 2.44 -0.15
N THR A 75 -9.82 1.82 0.36
CA THR A 75 -10.30 1.92 1.73
C THR A 75 -10.18 0.55 2.38
N ASN A 76 -9.44 0.47 3.49
CA ASN A 76 -9.29 -0.73 4.30
C ASN A 76 -9.99 -0.51 5.64
N THR A 77 -11.06 -1.27 5.87
CA THR A 77 -11.81 -1.27 7.12
C THR A 77 -11.33 -2.43 7.97
N PHE A 78 -10.89 -2.13 9.18
CA PHE A 78 -10.39 -3.11 10.13
C PHE A 78 -11.51 -3.61 11.05
N PRO A 79 -11.38 -4.81 11.62
CA PRO A 79 -12.42 -5.41 12.47
C PRO A 79 -12.73 -4.60 13.74
N ASN A 80 -11.80 -3.75 14.17
CA ASN A 80 -11.94 -2.85 15.31
C ASN A 80 -12.60 -1.50 14.95
N GLY A 81 -13.17 -1.37 13.74
CA GLY A 81 -13.82 -0.15 13.26
C GLY A 81 -12.86 0.95 12.81
N LYS A 82 -11.55 0.73 12.85
CA LYS A 82 -10.58 1.65 12.26
C LYS A 82 -10.67 1.58 10.74
N ILE A 83 -10.46 2.70 10.07
CA ILE A 83 -10.53 2.80 8.61
C ILE A 83 -9.26 3.51 8.14
N TYR A 84 -8.61 2.95 7.12
CA TYR A 84 -7.62 3.67 6.34
C TYR A 84 -8.19 3.94 4.95
N SER A 85 -8.14 5.19 4.49
CA SER A 85 -8.48 5.58 3.12
C SER A 85 -7.30 6.32 2.50
N GLY A 86 -6.76 5.83 1.39
CA GLY A 86 -5.57 6.45 0.80
C GLY A 86 -5.01 5.66 -0.37
N GLN A 87 -3.79 6.03 -0.77
CA GLN A 87 -3.10 5.34 -1.85
C GLN A 87 -2.38 4.08 -1.33
N TYR A 88 -2.26 3.10 -2.20
CA TYR A 88 -1.55 1.85 -1.99
C TYR A 88 -0.53 1.67 -3.10
N LYS A 89 0.63 1.14 -2.73
CA LYS A 89 1.68 0.70 -3.65
C LYS A 89 2.28 -0.58 -3.10
N GLU A 90 2.39 -1.61 -3.93
CA GLU A 90 2.94 -2.93 -3.53
C GLU A 90 2.24 -3.50 -2.29
N GLY A 91 0.93 -3.29 -2.16
CA GLY A 91 0.11 -3.84 -1.09
C GLY A 91 0.19 -3.06 0.23
N ARG A 92 0.90 -1.94 0.25
CA ARG A 92 1.10 -1.12 1.45
C ARG A 92 0.56 0.30 1.27
N PRO A 93 0.06 0.94 2.35
CA PRO A 93 -0.21 2.38 2.36
C PRO A 93 0.96 3.20 1.80
N TYR A 94 0.65 4.12 0.90
CA TYR A 94 1.61 4.99 0.23
C TYR A 94 0.99 6.36 -0.03
N GLY A 95 1.81 7.38 -0.28
CA GLY A 95 1.35 8.71 -0.66
C GLY A 95 0.43 9.33 0.39
N ASN A 96 -0.62 10.03 -0.04
CA ASN A 96 -1.54 10.66 0.90
C ASN A 96 -2.62 9.67 1.36
N GLY A 97 -2.88 9.65 2.66
CA GLY A 97 -3.93 8.83 3.26
C GLY A 97 -4.46 9.39 4.57
N GLN A 98 -5.66 8.97 4.92
CA GLN A 98 -6.38 9.30 6.12
C GLN A 98 -6.61 8.04 6.95
N TRP A 99 -6.29 8.11 8.23
CA TRP A 99 -6.59 7.09 9.22
C TRP A 99 -7.71 7.58 10.15
N THR A 100 -8.81 6.86 10.18
CA THR A 100 -9.97 7.13 11.04
C THR A 100 -10.01 6.09 12.16
N TYR A 101 -10.02 6.55 13.40
CA TYR A 101 -10.17 5.72 14.58
C TYR A 101 -11.64 5.35 14.81
N SER A 102 -11.88 4.34 15.64
CA SER A 102 -13.23 3.88 15.99
C SER A 102 -14.08 4.94 16.71
N ASP A 103 -13.45 5.96 17.30
CA ASP A 103 -14.11 7.11 17.91
C ASP A 103 -14.41 8.25 16.91
N GLY A 104 -14.10 8.04 15.63
CA GLY A 104 -14.30 9.01 14.56
C GLY A 104 -13.17 10.02 14.38
N LYS A 105 -12.12 10.02 15.24
CA LYS A 105 -10.98 10.91 15.04
C LYS A 105 -10.22 10.55 13.77
N THR A 106 -9.89 11.54 12.97
CA THR A 106 -9.18 11.37 11.70
C THR A 106 -7.79 11.98 11.74
N TYR A 107 -6.84 11.30 11.10
CA TYR A 107 -5.45 11.74 10.97
C TYR A 107 -5.05 11.58 9.51
N SER A 108 -4.79 12.71 8.85
CA SER A 108 -4.32 12.73 7.47
C SER A 108 -2.82 12.94 7.45
N GLY A 109 -2.13 12.31 6.50
CA GLY A 109 -0.71 12.53 6.27
C GLY A 109 -0.14 11.68 5.16
N THR A 110 1.18 11.71 5.06
CA THR A 110 1.92 10.98 4.02
C THR A 110 2.38 9.63 4.55
N TRP A 111 2.31 8.62 3.69
CA TRP A 111 2.69 7.24 3.97
C TRP A 111 3.78 6.80 3.01
N VAL A 112 4.80 6.13 3.52
CA VAL A 112 5.89 5.57 2.71
C VAL A 112 6.17 4.15 3.19
N LYS A 113 6.13 3.18 2.27
CA LYS A 113 6.37 1.75 2.55
C LYS A 113 5.49 1.16 3.66
N GLY A 114 4.29 1.72 3.86
CA GLY A 114 3.34 1.30 4.90
C GLY A 114 3.49 2.02 6.24
N GLU A 115 4.43 2.97 6.36
CA GLU A 115 4.65 3.74 7.58
C GLU A 115 4.14 5.18 7.43
N PHE A 116 3.47 5.67 8.47
CA PHE A 116 3.04 7.07 8.54
C PHE A 116 4.26 7.97 8.78
N ILE A 117 4.44 8.97 7.92
CA ILE A 117 5.52 9.94 8.03
C ILE A 117 5.15 11.00 9.07
N ASN A 118 5.95 11.08 10.12
CA ASN A 118 5.87 12.07 11.18
C ASN A 118 7.24 12.75 11.38
N GLU A 119 7.30 13.78 12.21
CA GLU A 119 8.56 14.53 12.43
C GLU A 119 9.71 13.66 13.00
N HIS A 120 9.41 12.53 13.64
CA HIS A 120 10.43 11.62 14.16
C HIS A 120 11.07 10.77 13.06
N ASN A 121 10.29 10.10 12.21
CA ASN A 121 10.82 9.20 11.17
C ASN A 121 11.06 9.87 9.81
N LYS A 122 10.62 11.12 9.62
CA LYS A 122 10.85 11.89 8.39
C LYS A 122 12.33 12.03 8.03
N LYS A 123 13.21 12.19 9.04
CA LYS A 123 14.66 12.31 8.83
C LYS A 123 15.32 11.00 8.36
N ASP A 124 14.73 9.87 8.71
CA ASP A 124 15.25 8.54 8.34
C ASP A 124 14.82 8.13 6.93
N THR A 125 13.90 8.87 6.31
CA THR A 125 13.49 8.62 4.92
C THR A 125 14.66 8.84 3.96
N LEU A 126 14.78 7.95 2.97
CA LEU A 126 15.82 8.04 1.94
C LEU A 126 15.74 9.37 1.18
N ASP A 127 14.53 9.83 0.89
CA ASP A 127 14.30 11.07 0.15
C ASP A 127 14.81 12.29 0.92
N PHE A 128 14.58 12.37 2.23
CA PHE A 128 15.14 13.44 3.06
C PHE A 128 16.66 13.40 3.09
N ARG A 129 17.26 12.21 3.19
CA ARG A 129 18.72 12.02 3.19
C ARG A 129 19.34 12.46 1.86
N ILE A 130 18.73 12.11 0.74
CA ILE A 130 19.17 12.52 -0.60
C ILE A 130 19.02 14.04 -0.76
N MET A 131 17.88 14.62 -0.40
CA MET A 131 17.67 16.07 -0.49
C MET A 131 18.69 16.85 0.34
N THR A 132 18.95 16.40 1.58
CA THR A 132 19.97 17.02 2.44
C THR A 132 21.36 16.94 1.81
N PHE A 133 21.71 15.79 1.22
CA PHE A 133 22.98 15.61 0.52
C PHE A 133 23.12 16.52 -0.71
N LEU A 134 22.07 16.64 -1.52
CA LEU A 134 22.06 17.50 -2.70
C LEU A 134 22.19 18.98 -2.33
N ILE A 135 21.51 19.41 -1.28
CA ILE A 135 21.65 20.77 -0.74
C ILE A 135 23.08 21.02 -0.28
N ASN A 136 23.69 20.07 0.44
CA ASN A 136 25.08 20.20 0.87
C ASN A 136 26.04 20.35 -0.32
N ILE A 137 25.86 19.58 -1.40
CA ILE A 137 26.66 19.73 -2.63
C ILE A 137 26.50 21.13 -3.22
N LEU A 138 25.26 21.62 -3.35
CA LEU A 138 24.98 22.94 -3.88
C LEU A 138 25.66 24.04 -3.05
N VAL A 139 25.57 23.94 -1.72
CA VAL A 139 26.17 24.90 -0.79
C VAL A 139 27.70 24.87 -0.89
N ILE A 140 28.31 23.69 -0.94
CA ILE A 140 29.77 23.55 -1.12
C ILE A 140 30.22 24.16 -2.44
N GLY A 141 29.50 23.89 -3.53
CA GLY A 141 29.79 24.48 -4.84
C GLY A 141 29.73 26.01 -4.82
N PHE A 142 28.70 26.58 -4.18
CA PHE A 142 28.59 28.02 -3.99
C PHE A 142 29.75 28.58 -3.17
N MET A 143 30.10 27.96 -2.04
CA MET A 143 31.22 28.41 -1.22
C MET A 143 32.56 28.38 -2.00
N LEU A 144 32.82 27.34 -2.79
CA LEU A 144 34.01 27.26 -3.63
C LEU A 144 34.02 28.35 -4.71
N SER A 145 32.87 28.70 -5.29
CA SER A 145 32.79 29.79 -6.27
C SER A 145 33.13 31.15 -5.65
N VAL A 146 32.65 31.40 -4.43
CA VAL A 146 32.95 32.64 -3.68
C VAL A 146 34.44 32.69 -3.35
N ILE A 147 35.02 31.59 -2.86
CA ILE A 147 36.46 31.50 -2.58
C ILE A 147 37.28 31.72 -3.85
N GLY A 148 36.92 31.07 -4.94
CA GLY A 148 37.58 31.24 -6.24
C GLY A 148 37.52 32.70 -6.71
N PHE A 149 36.38 33.37 -6.54
CA PHE A 149 36.24 34.79 -6.85
C PHE A 149 37.20 35.67 -6.03
N TRP A 150 37.30 35.45 -4.71
CA TRP A 150 38.24 36.19 -3.85
C TRP A 150 39.70 35.93 -4.22
N ILE A 151 40.07 34.68 -4.52
CA ILE A 151 41.42 34.32 -4.94
C ILE A 151 41.78 35.01 -6.26
N LEU A 152 40.89 34.97 -7.24
CA LEU A 152 41.09 35.63 -8.54
C LEU A 152 41.22 37.15 -8.37
N ASN A 153 40.44 37.74 -7.46
CA ASN A 153 40.51 39.17 -7.19
C ASN A 153 41.81 39.56 -6.49
N PHE A 154 42.28 38.73 -5.55
CA PHE A 154 43.57 38.93 -4.88
C PHE A 154 44.76 38.84 -5.86
N LEU A 155 44.75 37.85 -6.76
CA LEU A 155 45.80 37.68 -7.79
C LEU A 155 45.86 38.83 -8.79
N LYS A 156 44.77 39.60 -9.00
CA LYS A 156 44.76 40.78 -9.87
C LYS A 156 45.39 42.03 -9.23
N ILE A 157 45.62 42.02 -7.92
CA ILE A 157 46.14 43.17 -7.14
C ILE A 157 47.68 43.07 -7.00
N ILE A 158 48.26 41.90 -7.28
CA ILE A 158 49.71 41.63 -7.29
C ILE A 158 50.24 41.82 -8.71
#